data_AF-A0A947HRB6-F1
#
_entry.id   AF-A0A947HRB6-F1
#
_cell.length_a   1.000
_cell.length_b   1.000
_cell.length_c   1.000
_cell.angle_alpha   90.00
_cell.angle_beta   90.00
_cell.angle_gamma   90.00
#
_symmetry.space_group_name_H-M   'P 1'
#
loop_
_entity.id
_entity.type
_entity.pdbx_description
1 polymer ?
#
loop_
_entity_poly.entity_id
_entity_poly.type
_entity_poly.pdbx_seq_one_letter_code
_entity_poly.pdbx_strand_id
1 'polypeptide(L)'
;MRRRAITVFSLLGLWSCNGTKSPAPAAAAEAPLAAAPALPVDPEANCTDETPLVPGIPGSPGHPIASRINPNGQSELAAHMRTMLADLKAARADIEAGRPVKPMRVVHHRIRCSWPTVMKDRSPPFDAMALSYLGGISALEAAPPAEAKKAFNAALGGCRACHEKTCSSAMAAINGLPFPE
;
A
#
# COMPACT_ATOMS: atom_id res chain seq x y z
N MET A 1 43.66 -36.61 61.38
CA MET A 1 44.62 -36.79 60.27
C MET A 1 43.98 -36.34 58.96
N ARG A 2 44.63 -35.38 58.30
CA ARG A 2 44.60 -34.97 56.87
C ARG A 2 43.26 -34.93 56.10
N ARG A 3 42.77 -33.69 55.94
CA ARG A 3 41.86 -33.24 54.86
C ARG A 3 42.59 -33.35 53.50
N ARG A 4 41.93 -33.88 52.47
CA ARG A 4 42.36 -33.77 51.07
C ARG A 4 41.37 -32.89 50.32
N ALA A 5 41.88 -31.78 49.80
CA ALA A 5 41.18 -30.87 48.90
C ALA A 5 41.15 -31.47 47.49
N ILE A 6 39.99 -31.40 46.83
CA ILE A 6 39.82 -31.75 45.42
C ILE A 6 39.77 -30.44 44.64
N THR A 7 40.80 -30.20 43.84
CA THR A 7 40.88 -29.09 42.87
C THR A 7 40.40 -29.63 41.54
N VAL A 8 39.26 -29.14 41.04
CA VAL A 8 38.81 -29.41 39.67
C VAL A 8 39.25 -28.25 38.79
N PHE A 9 40.08 -28.57 37.81
CA PHE A 9 40.61 -27.69 36.78
C PHE A 9 39.50 -27.25 35.81
N SER A 10 39.24 -25.95 35.71
CA SER A 10 38.46 -25.36 34.63
C SER A 10 39.28 -25.30 33.35
N LEU A 11 38.86 -26.02 32.31
CA LEU A 11 39.34 -25.86 30.95
C LEU A 11 38.64 -24.65 30.31
N LEU A 12 39.33 -23.50 30.29
CA LEU A 12 39.00 -22.39 29.38
C LEU A 12 39.43 -22.79 27.95
N GLY A 13 38.45 -23.11 27.11
CA GLY A 13 38.63 -23.12 25.66
C GLY A 13 38.61 -21.69 25.13
N LEU A 14 39.78 -21.18 24.73
CA LEU A 14 39.91 -19.95 23.94
C LEU A 14 39.43 -20.24 22.51
N TRP A 15 38.27 -19.70 22.14
CA TRP A 15 37.81 -19.67 20.76
C TRP A 15 38.22 -18.32 20.14
N SER A 16 39.30 -18.33 19.37
CA SER A 16 39.73 -17.17 18.57
C SER A 16 38.78 -16.99 17.38
N CYS A 17 37.96 -15.94 17.43
CA CYS A 17 37.29 -15.42 16.24
C CYS A 17 38.33 -14.75 15.33
N ASN A 18 38.77 -15.48 14.30
CA ASN A 18 39.59 -14.93 13.23
C ASN A 18 38.71 -14.07 12.32
N GLY A 19 38.83 -12.75 12.42
CA GLY A 19 38.05 -11.78 11.66
C GLY A 19 38.51 -11.67 10.22
N THR A 20 37.86 -12.38 9.30
CA THR A 20 37.88 -12.02 7.88
C THR A 20 36.77 -10.99 7.62
N LYS A 21 37.17 -9.73 7.53
CA LYS A 21 36.33 -8.59 7.15
C LYS A 21 35.91 -8.76 5.68
N SER A 22 34.71 -9.29 5.44
CA SER A 22 34.09 -9.24 4.11
C SER A 22 33.96 -7.78 3.67
N PRO A 23 34.40 -7.42 2.45
CA PRO A 23 34.16 -6.08 1.93
C PRO A 23 32.65 -5.89 1.72
N ALA A 24 32.14 -4.76 2.21
CA ALA A 24 30.77 -4.33 1.99
C ALA A 24 30.50 -4.24 0.47
N PRO A 25 29.34 -4.69 -0.03
CA PRO A 25 28.97 -4.47 -1.41
C PRO A 25 28.90 -2.97 -1.65
N ALA A 26 29.61 -2.51 -2.68
CA ALA A 26 29.59 -1.13 -3.13
C ALA A 26 28.13 -0.69 -3.34
N ALA A 27 27.78 0.44 -2.75
CA ALA A 27 26.52 1.12 -2.98
C ALA A 27 26.41 1.41 -4.49
N ALA A 28 25.58 0.63 -5.18
CA ALA A 28 25.15 0.98 -6.52
C ALA A 28 24.37 2.29 -6.41
N ALA A 29 24.88 3.32 -7.07
CA ALA A 29 24.21 4.61 -7.17
C ALA A 29 22.76 4.40 -7.65
N GLU A 30 21.81 4.89 -6.85
CA GLU A 30 20.39 4.87 -7.16
C GLU A 30 20.12 5.68 -8.43
N ALA A 31 19.81 4.99 -9.52
CA ALA A 31 19.10 5.62 -10.62
C ALA A 31 17.68 5.96 -10.13
N PRO A 32 17.20 7.21 -10.29
CA PRO A 32 15.84 7.55 -9.93
C PRO A 32 14.87 6.68 -10.74
N LEU A 33 13.94 6.00 -10.05
CA LEU A 33 12.78 5.40 -10.69
C LEU A 33 12.03 6.53 -11.38
N ALA A 34 12.22 6.68 -12.68
CA ALA A 34 11.34 7.48 -13.51
C ALA A 34 9.93 6.90 -13.32
N ALA A 35 9.04 7.72 -12.76
CA ALA A 35 7.62 7.43 -12.81
C ALA A 35 7.28 7.22 -14.29
N ALA A 36 6.82 6.02 -14.63
CA ALA A 36 6.30 5.77 -15.97
C ALA A 36 5.23 6.84 -16.26
N PRO A 37 5.25 7.48 -17.44
CA PRO A 37 4.24 8.48 -17.77
C PRO A 37 2.88 7.80 -17.73
N ALA A 38 2.04 8.20 -16.77
CA ALA A 38 0.64 7.87 -16.81
C ALA A 38 0.09 8.48 -18.10
N LEU A 39 -0.43 7.64 -19.00
CA LEU A 39 -1.27 8.16 -20.08
C LEU A 39 -2.38 9.01 -19.42
N PRO A 40 -2.78 10.13 -20.05
CA PRO A 40 -3.85 10.97 -19.53
C PRO A 40 -5.15 10.17 -19.58
N VAL A 41 -5.49 9.52 -18.46
CA VAL A 41 -6.87 9.17 -18.18
C VAL A 41 -7.53 10.51 -17.87
N ASP A 42 -8.49 10.89 -18.70
CA ASP A 42 -9.29 12.09 -18.48
C ASP A 42 -9.76 12.08 -17.02
N PRO A 43 -9.41 13.08 -16.20
CA PRO A 43 -9.83 13.14 -14.80
C PRO A 43 -11.36 13.25 -14.64
N GLU A 44 -12.09 13.46 -15.74
CA GLU A 44 -13.54 13.42 -15.84
C GLU A 44 -14.08 12.10 -16.43
N ALA A 45 -13.21 11.14 -16.77
CA ALA A 45 -13.61 9.84 -17.30
C ALA A 45 -14.48 9.10 -16.27
N ASN A 46 -15.78 9.06 -16.52
CA ASN A 46 -16.76 8.30 -15.75
C ASN A 46 -16.68 6.80 -16.09
N CYS A 47 -15.52 6.18 -15.87
CA CYS A 47 -15.35 4.75 -16.11
C CYS A 47 -16.34 3.95 -15.26
N THR A 48 -17.02 2.99 -15.88
CA THR A 48 -17.90 1.98 -15.29
C THR A 48 -17.28 0.58 -15.45
N ASP A 49 -17.88 -0.45 -14.88
CA ASP A 49 -17.49 -1.84 -15.12
C ASP A 49 -17.53 -2.22 -16.62
N GLU A 50 -18.41 -1.60 -17.40
CA GLU A 50 -18.53 -1.79 -18.86
C GLU A 50 -17.48 -1.02 -19.68
N THR A 51 -16.76 -0.06 -19.08
CA THR A 51 -15.80 0.75 -19.82
C THR A 51 -14.67 -0.11 -20.40
N PRO A 52 -14.44 -0.09 -21.73
CA PRO A 52 -13.37 -0.86 -22.34
C PRO A 52 -12.01 -0.41 -21.82
N LEU A 53 -11.18 -1.37 -21.42
CA LEU A 53 -9.79 -1.11 -21.04
C LEU A 53 -8.87 -1.18 -22.25
N VAL A 54 -7.91 -0.27 -22.32
CA VAL A 54 -6.94 -0.17 -23.43
C VAL A 54 -5.80 -1.17 -23.22
N PRO A 55 -5.61 -2.18 -24.08
CA PRO A 55 -4.51 -3.14 -23.96
C PRO A 55 -3.14 -2.51 -24.26
N GLY A 56 -2.06 -3.16 -23.85
CA GLY A 56 -0.70 -2.74 -24.21
C GLY A 56 -0.11 -1.61 -23.36
N ILE A 57 -0.89 -1.07 -22.41
CA ILE A 57 -0.43 0.00 -21.51
C ILE A 57 0.25 -0.59 -20.25
N PRO A 58 1.12 0.18 -19.55
CA PRO A 58 1.71 -0.28 -18.30
C PRO A 58 0.64 -0.70 -17.28
N GLY A 59 0.77 -1.92 -16.77
CA GLY A 59 -0.14 -2.53 -15.80
C GLY A 59 -1.26 -3.35 -16.43
N SER A 60 -1.35 -3.39 -17.76
CA SER A 60 -2.26 -4.29 -18.51
C SER A 60 -1.70 -5.72 -18.61
N PRO A 61 -2.52 -6.73 -18.99
CA PRO A 61 -2.07 -8.10 -19.18
C PRO A 61 -0.89 -8.19 -20.16
N GLY A 62 0.20 -8.85 -19.74
CA GLY A 62 1.44 -8.95 -20.52
C GLY A 62 2.39 -7.75 -20.39
N HIS A 63 1.97 -6.67 -19.71
CA HIS A 63 2.75 -5.45 -19.53
C HIS A 63 2.83 -5.01 -18.05
N PRO A 64 3.31 -5.87 -17.13
CA PRO A 64 3.31 -5.55 -15.71
C PRO A 64 4.19 -4.34 -15.38
N ILE A 65 3.75 -3.50 -14.44
CA ILE A 65 4.57 -2.41 -13.90
C ILE A 65 5.60 -3.01 -12.95
N ALA A 66 6.87 -2.62 -13.07
CA ALA A 66 7.91 -3.07 -12.15
C ALA A 66 7.55 -2.71 -10.69
N SER A 67 7.75 -3.65 -9.78
CA SER A 67 7.39 -3.49 -8.36
C SER A 67 8.52 -3.95 -7.46
N ARG A 68 8.78 -3.18 -6.39
CA ARG A 68 9.69 -3.60 -5.31
C ARG A 68 9.03 -4.59 -4.34
N ILE A 69 7.71 -4.72 -4.39
CA ILE A 69 6.92 -5.56 -3.47
C ILE A 69 6.57 -6.90 -4.12
N ASN A 70 6.16 -6.88 -5.39
CA ASN A 70 5.88 -8.09 -6.14
C ASN A 70 6.97 -8.31 -7.20
N PRO A 71 7.82 -9.34 -7.09
CA PRO A 71 8.88 -9.59 -8.07
C PRO A 71 8.33 -9.86 -9.49
N ASN A 72 7.07 -10.29 -9.62
CA ASN A 72 6.41 -10.48 -10.91
C ASN A 72 5.82 -9.18 -11.50
N GLY A 73 6.06 -8.03 -10.85
CA GLY A 73 5.45 -6.75 -11.20
C GLY A 73 4.01 -6.62 -10.68
N GLN A 74 3.32 -5.55 -11.08
CA GLN A 74 1.99 -5.21 -10.59
C GLN A 74 1.08 -4.71 -11.71
N SER A 75 -0.21 -4.99 -11.58
CA SER A 75 -1.24 -4.41 -12.44
C SER A 75 -1.39 -2.91 -12.18
N GLU A 76 -2.06 -2.23 -13.10
CA GLU A 76 -2.39 -0.81 -12.95
C GLU A 76 -3.21 -0.58 -11.68
N LEU A 77 -4.24 -1.41 -11.43
CA LEU A 77 -5.08 -1.31 -10.24
C LEU A 77 -4.26 -1.53 -8.98
N ALA A 78 -3.35 -2.50 -8.96
CA ALA A 78 -2.50 -2.74 -7.80
C ALA A 78 -1.53 -1.57 -7.54
N ALA A 79 -1.03 -0.91 -8.60
CA ALA A 79 -0.26 0.32 -8.45
C ALA A 79 -1.12 1.44 -7.85
N HIS A 80 -2.31 1.62 -8.39
CA HIS A 80 -3.28 2.63 -7.95
C HIS A 80 -3.69 2.47 -6.49
N MET A 81 -3.97 1.24 -6.04
CA MET A 81 -4.29 0.92 -4.65
C MET A 81 -3.16 1.32 -3.67
N ARG A 82 -1.90 1.26 -4.10
CA ARG A 82 -0.76 1.70 -3.28
C ARG A 82 -0.70 3.23 -3.17
N THR A 83 -1.02 3.94 -4.25
CA THR A 83 -1.20 5.40 -4.22
C THR A 83 -2.32 5.78 -3.27
N MET A 84 -3.49 5.13 -3.38
CA MET A 84 -4.62 5.38 -2.49
C MET A 84 -4.25 5.18 -1.01
N LEU A 85 -3.51 4.12 -0.69
CA LEU A 85 -3.02 3.88 0.67
C LEU A 85 -2.04 4.95 1.13
N ALA A 86 -1.14 5.41 0.26
CA ALA A 86 -0.19 6.47 0.59
C ALA A 86 -0.91 7.80 0.86
N ASP A 87 -1.91 8.14 0.05
CA ASP A 87 -2.72 9.35 0.22
C ASP A 87 -3.51 9.31 1.53
N LEU A 88 -4.11 8.16 1.89
CA LEU A 88 -4.81 8.00 3.16
C LEU A 88 -3.86 8.09 4.36
N LYS A 89 -2.62 7.61 4.26
CA LYS A 89 -1.61 7.82 5.30
C LYS A 89 -1.24 9.30 5.45
N ALA A 90 -1.09 10.01 4.35
CA ALA A 90 -0.82 11.45 4.37
C ALA A 90 -2.01 12.23 4.97
N ALA A 91 -3.24 11.89 4.57
CA ALA A 91 -4.46 12.48 5.11
C ALA A 91 -4.59 12.24 6.61
N ARG A 92 -4.27 11.03 7.09
CA ARG A 92 -4.23 10.73 8.53
C ARG A 92 -3.28 11.67 9.28
N ALA A 93 -2.07 11.88 8.74
CA ALA A 93 -1.08 12.78 9.33
C ALA A 93 -1.53 14.26 9.30
N ASP A 94 -2.25 14.68 8.25
CA ASP A 94 -2.85 16.02 8.17
C ASP A 94 -3.94 16.20 9.22
N ILE A 95 -4.82 15.21 9.40
CA ILE A 95 -5.89 15.23 10.42
C ILE A 95 -5.29 15.28 11.84
N GLU A 96 -4.24 14.52 12.12
CA GLU A 96 -3.55 14.56 13.42
C GLU A 96 -2.96 15.93 13.72
N ALA A 97 -2.49 16.63 12.69
CA ALA A 97 -1.95 17.97 12.81
C ALA A 97 -3.00 19.08 12.72
N GLY A 98 -4.29 18.74 12.67
CA GLY A 98 -5.40 19.71 12.52
C GLY A 98 -5.39 20.44 11.17
N ARG A 99 -4.73 19.89 10.15
CA ARG A 99 -4.70 20.44 8.79
C ARG A 99 -5.85 19.89 7.94
N PRO A 100 -6.31 20.65 6.93
CA PRO A 100 -7.26 20.13 5.95
C PRO A 100 -6.69 18.94 5.18
N VAL A 101 -7.56 17.99 4.85
CA VAL A 101 -7.22 16.85 3.98
C VAL A 101 -7.06 17.35 2.54
N LYS A 102 -6.00 16.92 1.88
CA LYS A 102 -5.77 17.26 0.46
C LYS A 102 -6.76 16.52 -0.44
N PRO A 103 -7.21 17.14 -1.56
CA PRO A 103 -8.02 16.45 -2.55
C PRO A 103 -7.30 15.21 -3.10
N MET A 104 -7.93 14.06 -2.99
CA MET A 104 -7.45 12.76 -3.47
C MET A 104 -8.48 12.02 -4.33
N ARG A 105 -9.78 12.37 -4.27
CA ARG A 105 -10.83 11.81 -5.15
C ARG A 105 -10.47 11.92 -6.62
N VAL A 106 -9.90 13.06 -7.01
CA VAL A 106 -9.44 13.33 -8.39
C VAL A 106 -8.38 12.34 -8.87
N VAL A 107 -7.63 11.72 -7.97
CA VAL A 107 -6.71 10.63 -8.32
C VAL A 107 -7.44 9.30 -8.18
N HIS A 108 -8.15 9.10 -7.08
CA HIS A 108 -8.71 7.82 -6.66
C HIS A 108 -9.79 7.28 -7.60
N HIS A 109 -10.53 8.15 -8.31
CA HIS A 109 -11.59 7.74 -9.24
C HIS A 109 -11.11 6.76 -10.31
N ARG A 110 -9.81 6.77 -10.63
CA ARG A 110 -9.16 5.83 -11.57
C ARG A 110 -9.25 4.36 -11.16
N ILE A 111 -9.66 4.05 -9.93
CA ILE A 111 -9.94 2.67 -9.49
C ILE A 111 -10.89 1.92 -10.45
N ARG A 112 -11.83 2.64 -11.09
CA ARG A 112 -12.80 2.09 -12.05
C ARG A 112 -12.23 1.99 -13.48
N CYS A 113 -11.16 2.72 -13.76
CA CYS A 113 -10.49 2.75 -15.06
C CYS A 113 -9.26 1.83 -15.14
N SER A 114 -8.82 1.26 -14.02
CA SER A 114 -7.54 0.56 -13.95
C SER A 114 -7.65 -0.91 -14.35
N TRP A 115 -6.62 -1.43 -15.02
CA TRP A 115 -6.47 -2.88 -15.24
C TRP A 115 -6.35 -3.65 -13.91
N PRO A 116 -7.28 -4.57 -13.59
CA PRO A 116 -7.16 -5.41 -12.40
C PRO A 116 -6.09 -6.50 -12.61
N THR A 117 -5.58 -7.04 -11.49
CA THR A 117 -4.69 -8.21 -11.55
C THR A 117 -5.43 -9.45 -12.08
N VAL A 118 -6.72 -9.59 -11.73
CA VAL A 118 -7.59 -10.67 -12.20
C VAL A 118 -8.80 -10.05 -12.89
N MET A 119 -8.98 -10.34 -14.18
CA MET A 119 -10.00 -9.67 -14.99
C MET A 119 -11.43 -9.86 -14.49
N LYS A 120 -11.75 -11.04 -13.94
CA LYS A 120 -13.09 -11.35 -13.41
C LYS A 120 -13.50 -10.46 -12.23
N ASP A 121 -12.53 -9.81 -11.57
CA ASP A 121 -12.82 -8.95 -10.43
C ASP A 121 -13.40 -7.61 -10.87
N ARG A 122 -13.15 -7.17 -12.12
CA ARG A 122 -13.89 -6.05 -12.74
C ARG A 122 -15.31 -6.51 -13.03
N SER A 123 -16.23 -6.14 -12.14
CA SER A 123 -17.59 -6.66 -12.09
C SER A 123 -18.53 -5.62 -11.49
N PRO A 124 -19.86 -5.74 -11.68
CA PRO A 124 -20.81 -4.82 -11.05
C PRO A 124 -20.65 -4.71 -9.53
N PRO A 125 -20.41 -5.81 -8.76
CA PRO A 125 -20.14 -5.69 -7.32
C PRO A 125 -18.88 -4.87 -6.99
N PHE A 126 -17.80 -5.05 -7.75
CA PHE A 126 -16.58 -4.26 -7.56
C PHE A 126 -16.83 -2.77 -7.83
N ASP A 127 -17.56 -2.46 -8.91
CA ASP A 127 -17.88 -1.09 -9.29
C ASP A 127 -18.73 -0.37 -8.23
N ALA A 128 -19.75 -1.05 -7.69
CA ALA A 128 -20.57 -0.54 -6.60
C ALA A 128 -19.74 -0.25 -5.33
N MET A 129 -18.81 -1.14 -4.97
CA MET A 129 -17.91 -0.91 -3.83
C MET A 129 -16.92 0.23 -4.09
N ALA A 130 -16.40 0.35 -5.32
CA ALA A 130 -15.55 1.46 -5.72
C ALA A 130 -16.29 2.80 -5.61
N LEU A 131 -17.55 2.87 -6.07
CA LEU A 131 -18.39 4.06 -5.92
C LEU A 131 -18.65 4.41 -4.45
N SER A 132 -18.95 3.41 -3.61
CA SER A 132 -19.12 3.59 -2.17
C SER A 132 -17.86 4.16 -1.51
N TYR A 133 -16.69 3.61 -1.82
CA TYR A 133 -15.40 4.13 -1.37
C TYR A 133 -15.20 5.59 -1.81
N LEU A 134 -15.42 5.89 -3.09
CA LEU A 134 -15.24 7.23 -3.63
C LEU A 134 -16.20 8.23 -2.96
N GLY A 135 -17.42 7.82 -2.62
CA GLY A 135 -18.35 8.63 -1.82
C GLY A 135 -17.81 8.92 -0.40
N GLY A 136 -17.19 7.93 0.24
CA GLY A 136 -16.50 8.12 1.53
C GLY A 136 -15.32 9.09 1.45
N ILE A 137 -14.54 9.06 0.37
CA ILE A 137 -13.45 10.02 0.12
C ILE A 137 -14.01 11.44 -0.07
N SER A 138 -15.08 11.62 -0.84
CA SER A 138 -15.74 12.92 -0.96
C SER A 138 -16.20 13.46 0.40
N ALA A 139 -16.78 12.60 1.24
CA ALA A 139 -17.24 12.97 2.57
C ALA A 139 -16.06 13.35 3.49
N LEU A 140 -14.94 12.65 3.40
CA LEU A 140 -13.71 12.98 4.12
C LEU A 140 -13.14 14.34 3.71
N GLU A 141 -13.05 14.61 2.41
CA GLU A 141 -12.55 15.89 1.88
C GLU A 141 -13.42 17.09 2.30
N ALA A 142 -14.73 16.87 2.41
CA ALA A 142 -15.70 17.89 2.83
C ALA A 142 -15.85 18.00 4.36
N ALA A 143 -15.27 17.08 5.15
CA ALA A 143 -15.50 17.04 6.58
C ALA A 143 -14.85 18.24 7.30
N PRO A 144 -15.55 18.89 8.24
CA PRO A 144 -14.93 19.88 9.10
C PRO A 144 -13.88 19.21 10.02
N PRO A 145 -12.88 19.95 10.53
CA PRO A 145 -11.81 19.39 11.37
C PRO A 145 -12.30 18.56 12.56
N ALA A 146 -13.44 18.94 13.16
CA ALA A 146 -14.04 18.22 14.28
C ALA A 146 -14.57 16.82 13.92
N GLU A 147 -14.92 16.59 12.65
CA GLU A 147 -15.49 15.34 12.15
C GLU A 147 -14.50 14.53 11.31
N ALA A 148 -13.33 15.09 10.97
CA ALA A 148 -12.39 14.50 10.04
C ALA A 148 -11.93 13.09 10.45
N LYS A 149 -11.72 12.82 11.75
CA LYS A 149 -11.37 11.47 12.24
C LYS A 149 -12.49 10.45 12.00
N LYS A 150 -13.74 10.84 12.25
CA LYS A 150 -14.92 10.00 12.02
C LYS A 150 -15.11 9.75 10.52
N ALA A 151 -15.02 10.80 9.70
CA ALA A 151 -15.11 10.69 8.25
C ALA A 151 -13.98 9.81 7.67
N PHE A 152 -12.77 9.90 8.22
CA PHE A 152 -11.63 9.06 7.83
C PHE A 152 -11.90 7.58 8.12
N ASN A 153 -12.37 7.26 9.33
CA ASN A 153 -12.74 5.90 9.70
C ASN A 153 -13.87 5.34 8.81
N ALA A 154 -14.85 6.18 8.45
CA ALA A 154 -15.91 5.82 7.52
C ALA A 154 -15.38 5.54 6.10
N ALA A 155 -14.46 6.35 5.59
CA ALA A 155 -13.82 6.12 4.29
C ALA A 155 -13.04 4.78 4.26
N LEU A 156 -12.35 4.44 5.35
CA LEU A 156 -11.69 3.13 5.49
C LEU A 156 -12.68 1.96 5.49
N GLY A 157 -13.95 2.19 5.88
CA GLY A 157 -15.01 1.20 5.76
C GLY A 157 -15.20 0.71 4.32
N GLY A 158 -15.11 1.61 3.33
CA GLY A 158 -15.16 1.25 1.91
C GLY A 158 -13.97 0.39 1.48
N CYS A 159 -12.76 0.67 1.98
CA CYS A 159 -11.59 -0.16 1.73
C CYS A 159 -11.81 -1.60 2.27
N ARG A 160 -12.28 -1.73 3.51
CA ARG A 160 -12.53 -3.06 4.11
C ARG A 160 -13.59 -3.84 3.35
N ALA A 161 -14.72 -3.20 3.05
CA ALA A 161 -15.82 -3.85 2.33
C ALA A 161 -15.34 -4.48 1.00
N CYS A 162 -14.52 -3.75 0.23
CA CYS A 162 -13.95 -4.28 -1.00
C CYS A 162 -12.91 -5.38 -0.75
N HIS A 163 -11.95 -5.14 0.14
CA HIS A 163 -10.84 -6.07 0.36
C HIS A 163 -11.25 -7.38 1.05
N GLU A 164 -12.28 -7.39 1.87
CA GLU A 164 -12.87 -8.60 2.46
C GLU A 164 -13.55 -9.50 1.42
N LYS A 165 -14.04 -8.93 0.31
CA LYS A 165 -14.75 -9.64 -0.75
C LYS A 165 -13.87 -10.02 -1.92
N THR A 166 -12.92 -9.16 -2.29
CA THR A 166 -12.18 -9.29 -3.54
C THR A 166 -10.71 -9.70 -3.32
N CYS A 167 -10.01 -9.10 -2.34
CA CYS A 167 -8.58 -9.37 -2.13
C CYS A 167 -8.12 -9.00 -0.72
N SER A 168 -7.84 -9.99 0.12
CA SER A 168 -7.55 -9.78 1.55
C SER A 168 -6.14 -9.26 1.88
N SER A 169 -5.23 -9.22 0.89
CA SER A 169 -3.81 -8.90 1.11
C SER A 169 -3.54 -7.52 1.73
N ALA A 170 -4.44 -6.55 1.53
CA ALA A 170 -4.28 -5.19 2.06
C ALA A 170 -4.88 -4.99 3.45
N MET A 171 -5.61 -5.98 4.00
CA MET A 171 -6.38 -5.81 5.24
C MET A 171 -5.52 -5.42 6.44
N ALA A 172 -4.32 -5.99 6.57
CA ALA A 172 -3.39 -5.63 7.65
C ALA A 172 -3.02 -4.14 7.62
N ALA A 173 -2.77 -3.58 6.43
CA ALA A 173 -2.46 -2.17 6.28
C ALA A 173 -3.69 -1.29 6.57
N ILE A 174 -4.87 -1.68 6.08
CA ILE A 174 -6.13 -0.95 6.30
C ILE A 174 -6.49 -0.90 7.79
N ASN A 175 -6.31 -2.01 8.51
CA ASN A 175 -6.63 -2.11 9.93
C ASN A 175 -5.67 -1.32 10.84
N GLY A 176 -4.49 -0.94 10.35
CA GLY A 176 -3.52 -0.12 11.08
C GLY A 176 -3.73 1.40 10.95
N LEU A 177 -4.68 1.86 10.14
CA LEU A 177 -4.92 3.28 9.89
C LEU A 177 -5.96 3.99 10.79
N PRO A 178 -7.02 3.34 11.31
CA PRO A 178 -8.08 4.04 12.00
C PRO A 178 -7.61 4.93 13.15
N PHE A 179 -8.37 5.99 13.40
CA PHE A 179 -8.32 6.67 14.68
C PHE A 179 -9.06 5.84 15.73
N PRO A 180 -8.57 5.82 17.00
CA PRO A 180 -9.35 5.25 18.09
C PRO A 180 -10.67 6.01 18.23
N GLU A 181 -11.74 5.27 18.52
CA GLU A 181 -13.07 5.83 18.81
C GLU A 181 -13.15 6.45 20.20
#